data_AF-A0A645D5G7-F1
#
_entry.id   AF-A0A645D5G7-F1
#
_cell.length_a   1.000
_cell.length_b   1.000
_cell.length_c   1.000
_cell.angle_alpha   90.00
_cell.angle_beta   90.00
_cell.angle_gamma   90.00
#
_symmetry.space_group_name_H-M   'P 1'
#
loop_
_entity.id
_entity.type
_entity.pdbx_description
1 polymer ?
#
loop_
_entity_poly.entity_id
_entity_poly.type
_entity_poly.pdbx_seq_one_letter_code
_entity_poly.pdbx_strand_id
1 'polypeptide(L)' 'MLRAENAAFFTNRETYGTASKDAVNYLDEEIKANFTRGLPPEVLANINWYPTVPAGIEEMEGKTLDKIKAAR' A
#
# COMPACT_ATOMS: atom_id res chain seq x y z
N MET A 1 12.91 -1.87 -12.98
CA MET A 1 12.33 -1.89 -11.62
C MET A 1 12.77 -3.07 -10.75
N LEU A 2 13.33 -4.17 -11.30
CA LEU A 2 13.58 -5.38 -10.50
C LEU A 2 14.77 -5.31 -9.50
N ARG A 3 15.65 -4.31 -9.63
CA ARG A 3 16.69 -4.06 -8.60
C ARG A 3 16.14 -3.16 -7.51
N ALA A 4 16.56 -3.42 -6.27
CA ALA A 4 16.12 -2.71 -5.08
C ALA A 4 16.36 -1.18 -5.17
N GLU A 5 17.52 -0.74 -5.68
CA GLU A 5 17.83 0.69 -5.80
C GLU A 5 16.92 1.42 -6.80
N ASN A 6 16.47 0.74 -7.86
CA ASN A 6 15.57 1.31 -8.84
C ASN A 6 14.14 1.45 -8.29
N ALA A 7 13.72 0.53 -7.41
CA ALA A 7 12.43 0.63 -6.75
C ALA A 7 12.43 1.73 -5.68
N ALA A 8 13.52 1.83 -4.92
CA ALA A 8 13.72 2.85 -3.90
C ALA A 8 13.67 4.28 -4.47
N PHE A 9 14.20 4.49 -5.69
CA PHE A 9 14.10 5.77 -6.38
C PHE A 9 12.65 6.30 -6.44
N PHE A 10 11.67 5.45 -6.77
CA PHE A 10 10.28 5.86 -6.83
C PHE A 10 9.67 6.06 -5.44
N THR A 11 10.00 5.20 -4.47
CA THR A 11 9.52 5.38 -3.09
C THR A 11 10.07 6.67 -2.47
N ASN A 12 11.31 7.07 -2.75
CA ASN A 12 11.85 8.34 -2.28
C ASN A 12 11.13 9.54 -2.89
N ARG A 13 10.69 9.44 -4.16
CA ARG A 13 10.00 10.53 -4.85
C ARG A 13 8.52 10.63 -4.50
N GLU A 14 7.82 9.51 -4.45
CA GLU A 14 6.36 9.43 -4.34
C GLU A 14 5.90 9.06 -2.93
N THR A 15 6.81 8.67 -2.03
CA THR A 15 6.55 8.23 -0.65
C THR A 15 5.63 7.01 -0.51
N TYR A 16 5.38 6.29 -1.61
CA TYR A 16 4.58 5.06 -1.62
C TYR A 16 5.45 3.81 -1.47
N GLY A 17 4.98 2.85 -0.68
CA GLY A 17 5.70 1.60 -0.40
C GLY A 17 5.88 0.73 -1.65
N THR A 18 6.98 -0.03 -1.69
CA THR A 18 7.30 -0.96 -2.78
C THR A 18 7.40 -2.40 -2.28
N ALA A 19 7.00 -3.36 -3.12
CA ALA A 19 7.13 -4.79 -2.85
C ALA A 19 8.55 -5.34 -3.16
N SER A 20 9.46 -4.50 -3.62
CA SER A 20 10.84 -4.91 -3.89
C SER A 20 11.58 -5.22 -2.59
N LYS A 21 12.06 -6.46 -2.47
CA LYS A 21 12.87 -6.90 -1.34
C LYS A 21 14.12 -6.01 -1.22
N ASP A 22 14.50 -5.68 0.01
CA ASP A 22 15.69 -4.90 0.35
C ASP A 22 15.70 -3.44 -0.14
N ALA A 23 14.65 -2.95 -0.82
CA ALA A 23 14.54 -1.56 -1.27
C ALA A 23 14.61 -0.55 -0.12
N VAL A 24 14.14 -0.94 1.08
CA VAL A 24 14.22 -0.14 2.31
C VAL A 24 15.66 0.29 2.64
N ASN A 25 16.67 -0.46 2.19
CA ASN A 25 18.08 -0.11 2.42
C ASN A 25 18.56 1.10 1.60
N TYR A 26 17.85 1.44 0.53
CA TYR A 26 18.18 2.53 -0.39
C TYR A 26 17.23 3.73 -0.27
N LEU A 27 16.34 3.72 0.73
CA LEU A 27 15.43 4.83 1.00
C LEU A 27 16.15 5.96 1.73
N ASP A 28 15.67 7.19 1.52
CA ASP A 28 16.13 8.36 2.28
C ASP A 28 15.83 8.15 3.78
N GLU A 29 16.68 8.70 4.66
CA GLU A 29 16.69 8.35 6.09
C GLU A 29 15.32 8.50 6.78
N GLU A 30 14.61 9.60 6.51
CA GLU A 30 13.29 9.85 7.09
C GLU A 30 12.24 8.85 6.59
N ILE A 31 12.24 8.56 5.28
CA ILE A 31 11.31 7.62 4.65
C ILE A 31 11.59 6.20 5.17
N LYS A 32 12.86 5.81 5.23
CA LYS A 32 13.31 4.55 5.82
C LYS A 32 12.84 4.41 7.26
N ALA A 33 12.99 5.46 8.07
CA ALA A 33 12.56 5.46 9.47
C ALA A 33 11.04 5.29 9.59
N ASN A 34 10.25 5.96 8.75
CA ASN A 34 8.79 5.82 8.70
C ASN A 34 8.36 4.40 8.35
N PHE A 35 8.93 3.81 7.30
CA PHE A 35 8.62 2.43 6.89
C PHE A 35 9.05 1.41 7.95
N THR A 36 10.23 1.58 8.55
CA THR A 36 10.76 0.66 9.57
C THR A 36 9.90 0.66 10.84
N ARG A 37 9.41 1.83 11.28
CA ARG A 37 8.54 1.90 12.47
C ARG A 37 7.09 1.52 12.18
N GLY A 38 6.59 1.83 10.98
CA GLY A 38 5.17 1.74 10.65
C GLY A 38 4.74 0.39 10.07
N LEU A 39 5.64 -0.29 9.37
CA LEU A 39 5.37 -1.57 8.70
C LEU A 39 6.40 -2.65 9.10
N PRO A 40 6.59 -2.93 10.40
CA PRO A 40 7.47 -4.02 10.79
C PRO A 40 6.88 -5.38 10.35
N PRO A 41 7.70 -6.43 10.16
CA PRO A 41 7.26 -7.70 9.57
C PRO A 41 6.06 -8.35 10.26
N GLU A 42 6.00 -8.28 11.59
CA GLU A 42 4.91 -8.82 12.40
C GLU A 42 3.60 -8.06 12.22
N VAL A 43 3.66 -6.75 11.93
CA VAL A 43 2.46 -5.97 11.61
C VAL A 43 2.00 -6.32 10.21
N LEU A 44 2.90 -6.36 9.22
CA LEU A 44 2.60 -6.73 7.83
C LEU A 44 1.94 -8.12 7.74
N ALA A 45 2.43 -9.08 8.52
CA ALA A 45 1.88 -10.44 8.56
C ALA A 45 0.45 -10.52 9.13
N ASN A 46 0.04 -9.52 9.92
CA ASN A 46 -1.28 -9.46 10.55
C ASN A 46 -2.26 -8.51 9.84
N ILE A 47 -1.88 -7.91 8.71
CA ILE A 47 -2.78 -7.05 7.93
C ILE A 47 -3.89 -7.90 7.30
N ASN A 48 -5.13 -7.48 7.53
CA ASN A 48 -6.30 -8.04 6.84
C ASN A 48 -6.36 -7.47 5.41
N TRP A 49 -5.63 -8.09 4.50
CA TRP A 49 -5.66 -7.76 3.09
C TRP A 49 -7.03 -8.06 2.49
N TYR A 50 -7.50 -7.18 1.60
CA TYR A 50 -8.78 -7.37 0.95
C TYR A 50 -8.75 -8.67 0.15
N PRO A 51 -9.68 -9.61 0.39
CA PRO A 51 -9.70 -10.88 -0.32
C PRO A 51 -10.18 -10.69 -1.75
N THR A 52 -10.14 -11.76 -2.55
CA THR A 52 -10.80 -11.76 -3.86
C THR A 52 -12.29 -11.48 -3.68
N VAL A 53 -12.79 -10.45 -4.39
CA VAL A 53 -14.17 -9.99 -4.28
C VAL A 53 -15.11 -11.00 -4.96
N PRO A 54 -16.09 -11.57 -4.25
CA PRO A 54 -17.11 -12.41 -4.89
C PRO A 54 -17.94 -11.60 -5.90
N ALA A 55 -18.42 -12.29 -6.94
CA ALA A 55 -19.29 -11.67 -7.92
C ALA A 55 -20.53 -11.02 -7.26
N GLY A 56 -20.89 -9.82 -7.72
CA GLY A 56 -22.05 -9.07 -7.24
C GLY A 56 -21.82 -8.18 -6.01
N ILE A 57 -20.75 -8.40 -5.22
CA ILE A 57 -20.43 -7.55 -4.06
C ILE A 57 -19.98 -6.16 -4.51
N GLU A 58 -19.07 -6.08 -5.48
CA GLU A 58 -18.56 -4.79 -6.01
C GLU A 58 -19.71 -3.91 -6.56
N GLU A 59 -20.68 -4.52 -7.25
CA GLU A 59 -21.85 -3.80 -7.77
C GLU A 59 -22.74 -3.25 -6.63
N MET A 60 -22.93 -4.04 -5.57
CA MET A 60 -23.72 -3.64 -4.41
C MET A 60 -23.03 -2.51 -3.61
N GLU A 61 -21.71 -2.61 -3.41
CA GLU A 61 -20.89 -1.58 -2.78
C GLU A 61 -20.93 -0.29 -3.60
N GLY A 62 -20.73 -0.36 -4.93
CA GLY A 62 -20.80 0.78 -5.83
C GLY A 62 -22.15 1.52 -5.76
N LYS A 63 -23.27 0.79 -5.88
CA LYS A 63 -24.62 1.36 -5.74
C LYS A 63 -24.86 2.02 -4.38
N THR A 64 -24.25 1.50 -3.32
CA THR A 64 -24.36 2.07 -1.97
C THR A 64 -23.56 3.37 -1.87
N LEU A 65 -22.33 3.40 -2.39
CA LEU A 65 -21.49 4.59 -2.43
C LEU A 65 -22.12 5.70 -3.27
N ASP A 66 -22.76 5.37 -4.39
CA ASP A 66 -23.50 6.34 -5.23
C ASP A 66 -24.62 7.03 -4.45
N LYS A 67 -25.41 6.28 -3.67
CA LYS A 67 -26.46 6.83 -2.81
C LYS A 67 -25.89 7.77 -1.74
N ILE A 68 -24.78 7.39 -1.11
CA ILE A 68 -24.11 8.22 -0.09
C ILE A 68 -23.62 9.53 -0.72
N LYS A 69 -22.99 9.46 -1.90
CA LYS A 69 -22.49 10.63 -2.62
C LYS A 69 -23.63 11.56 -3.04
N ALA A 70 -24.75 11.01 -3.50
CA ALA A 70 -25.92 11.78 -3.92
C ALA A 70 -26.69 12.45 -2.76
N ALA A 71 -26.48 12.01 -1.52
CA ALA A 71 -27.10 12.59 -0.33
C ALA A 71 -26.34 13.82 0.22
N ARG A 72 -25.19 14.18 -0.37
CA ARG A 72 -24.40 15.38 -0.05
C ARG A 72 -24.72 16.55 -0.95
#